data_AF-A0A7X8DPR1-F1
#
_entry.id   AF-A0A7X8DPR1-F1
#
_cell.length_a   1.000
_cell.length_b   1.000
_cell.length_c   1.000
_cell.angle_alpha   90.00
_cell.angle_beta   90.00
_cell.angle_gamma   90.00
#
_symmetry.space_group_name_H-M   'P 1'
#
loop_
_entity.id
_entity.type
_entity.pdbx_description
1 polymer ?
#
loop_
_entity_poly.entity_id
_entity_poly.type
_entity_poly.pdbx_seq_one_letter_code
_entity_poly.pdbx_strand_id
1 'polypeptide(L)'
;MQRLLTGTTEDKLILTIDEVAQSFEQLDAIYVAHYHSKTPDLSDDALIKLGKLVDERRIIKEATNPISAGIYISHGHNTIYGSDVVDWDNYVDKAELLPELRLNVKSFEQFCLLLEKDDPTIKTLLHKKDPQTLTIKPFETDEKITLDIYDDINIIFGSKGTGKTKILEAISAYYNEQGMQTSVLRSTEEKLEETFDLKGRDIELNIENYGIDACYDEISRIKKATDVEISSLSNYRRHFEFELTNRIAKTLVVKDFEPENVETKVRGLNEANRVQAKFLDFVEFIKKTNFLKNELSNDLYEELIDVLNRVSEEILRKRQMKFKKIKSAKLFNNFVRKIAEEVQKKAGQPVKPQETGFQQYASNRLKIEKAVNKIMDNMQKDIAKETKFVGTLGEKGNLRCITDFRIQDGNLKKSEFSTYDASHKTPKINFAKKISEIQRTLYTNDLFATINELNAMDGIDGVKSIYNLILFYRYFSLNGVTYTPSSGEASMLLLQRELDEDKDIYILDEPEKSLGNDYINDVIVPILKERAKVGKRLIIATHDANIAIRTLPYNSVFRKHEINCYSTYVGNPFSDSLINIEDQNDILNWKDISMKILEGGREAFGERGKIYGKV
;
A
#
# COMPACT_ATOMS: atom_id res chain seq x y z
N MET A 1 -0.02 55.14 35.72
CA MET A 1 0.76 54.51 36.80
C MET A 1 1.48 55.52 37.71
N GLN A 2 2.37 56.40 37.20
CA GLN A 2 3.07 57.41 38.03
C GLN A 2 2.15 58.33 38.86
N ARG A 3 0.94 58.63 38.35
CA ARG A 3 -0.07 59.43 39.07
C ARG A 3 -0.70 58.70 40.27
N LEU A 4 -0.81 57.37 40.20
CA LEU A 4 -1.45 56.52 41.23
C LEU A 4 -0.49 56.16 42.37
N LEU A 5 0.81 56.12 42.09
CA LEU A 5 1.87 55.78 43.06
C LEU A 5 2.43 57.01 43.78
N THR A 6 1.76 58.16 43.67
CA THR A 6 2.22 59.40 44.29
C THR A 6 2.05 59.31 45.82
N GLY A 7 3.10 58.89 46.52
CA GLY A 7 3.11 58.75 47.98
C GLY A 7 2.83 57.34 48.52
N THR A 8 2.73 56.33 47.65
CA THR A 8 2.60 54.91 48.02
C THR A 8 3.56 54.04 47.20
N THR A 9 3.81 52.82 47.65
CA THR A 9 4.55 51.79 46.88
C THR A 9 3.55 50.84 46.23
N GLU A 10 3.97 50.11 45.20
CA GLU A 10 3.12 49.12 44.50
C GLU A 10 2.47 48.13 45.47
N ASP A 11 3.25 47.62 46.44
CA ASP A 11 2.80 46.67 47.46
C ASP A 11 1.81 47.23 48.50
N LYS A 12 1.58 48.55 48.51
CA LYS A 12 0.75 49.25 49.52
C LYS A 12 -0.40 50.04 48.91
N LEU A 13 -0.57 49.98 47.59
CA LEU A 13 -1.64 50.67 46.89
C LEU A 13 -2.97 49.94 47.14
N ILE A 14 -3.94 50.64 47.74
CA ILE A 14 -5.31 50.15 47.92
C ILE A 14 -6.23 51.16 47.23
N LEU A 15 -7.05 50.69 46.29
CA LEU A 15 -8.01 51.49 45.56
C LEU A 15 -9.41 50.89 45.73
N THR A 16 -10.43 51.75 45.76
CA THR A 16 -11.83 51.35 45.66
C THR A 16 -12.19 50.99 44.21
N ILE A 17 -13.28 50.23 43.99
CA ILE A 17 -13.75 49.87 42.65
C ILE A 17 -14.04 51.10 41.78
N ASP A 18 -14.58 52.16 42.37
CA ASP A 18 -14.86 53.41 41.65
C ASP A 18 -13.56 54.13 41.24
N GLU A 19 -12.54 54.15 42.10
CA GLU A 19 -11.22 54.69 41.78
C GLU A 19 -10.49 53.86 40.72
N VAL A 20 -10.64 52.53 40.76
CA VAL A 20 -10.12 51.62 39.72
C VAL A 20 -10.79 51.93 38.37
N ALA A 21 -12.12 51.96 38.32
CA ALA A 21 -12.85 52.28 37.10
C ALA A 21 -12.44 53.65 36.53
N GLN A 22 -12.35 54.70 37.38
CA GLN A 22 -11.97 56.04 36.94
C GLN A 22 -10.50 56.13 36.48
N SER A 23 -9.59 55.41 37.13
CA SER A 23 -8.16 55.49 36.85
C SER A 23 -7.74 54.64 35.65
N PHE A 24 -8.55 53.63 35.31
CA PHE A 24 -8.28 52.65 34.26
C PHE A 24 -9.34 52.60 33.16
N GLU A 25 -10.23 53.61 33.09
CA GLU A 25 -11.28 53.74 32.07
C GLU A 25 -10.74 53.64 30.63
N GLN A 26 -9.50 54.11 30.43
CA GLN A 26 -8.82 54.12 29.13
C GLN A 26 -8.14 52.79 28.77
N LEU A 27 -8.18 51.76 29.64
CA LEU A 27 -7.57 50.45 29.35
C LEU A 27 -8.54 49.53 28.59
N ASP A 28 -7.98 48.74 27.68
CA ASP A 28 -8.75 47.86 26.79
C ASP A 28 -9.25 46.58 27.47
N ALA A 29 -8.53 46.09 28.50
CA ALA A 29 -8.90 44.91 29.27
C ALA A 29 -8.50 45.05 30.74
N ILE A 30 -9.34 44.55 31.64
CA ILE A 30 -9.10 44.51 33.08
C ILE A 30 -8.98 43.05 33.52
N TYR A 31 -7.80 42.72 34.04
CA TYR A 31 -7.49 41.39 34.50
C TYR A 31 -7.70 41.23 36.00
N VAL A 32 -8.56 40.30 36.40
CA VAL A 32 -8.84 39.94 37.79
C VAL A 32 -8.08 38.67 38.12
N ALA A 33 -6.86 38.84 38.65
CA ALA A 33 -5.94 37.74 38.92
C ALA A 33 -6.45 36.74 39.98
N HIS A 34 -7.26 37.20 40.93
CA HIS A 34 -7.81 36.33 41.98
C HIS A 34 -9.35 36.36 41.97
N TYR A 35 -9.95 35.25 41.57
CA TYR A 35 -11.40 35.07 41.54
C TYR A 35 -11.80 33.75 42.20
N HIS A 36 -12.76 33.78 43.13
CA HIS A 36 -13.32 32.67 43.90
C HIS A 36 -12.28 31.74 44.55
N SER A 37 -11.72 30.80 43.78
CA SER A 37 -10.81 29.77 44.24
C SER A 37 -9.39 30.29 44.53
N LYS A 38 -9.06 31.50 44.09
CA LYS A 38 -7.80 32.20 44.40
C LYS A 38 -8.07 33.27 45.46
N THR A 39 -7.40 33.21 46.62
CA THR A 39 -7.52 34.23 47.68
C THR A 39 -6.26 35.10 47.78
N PRO A 40 -6.39 36.38 48.15
CA PRO A 40 -7.62 37.13 48.40
C PRO A 40 -8.39 37.42 47.10
N ASP A 41 -9.71 37.21 47.07
CA ASP A 41 -10.57 37.42 45.90
C ASP A 41 -11.40 38.72 45.99
N LEU A 42 -11.93 39.13 44.83
CA LEU A 42 -12.97 40.16 44.72
C LEU A 42 -14.35 39.51 44.81
N SER A 43 -15.26 40.10 45.58
CA SER A 43 -16.63 39.62 45.68
C SER A 43 -17.40 39.80 44.36
N ASP A 44 -18.37 38.92 44.10
CA ASP A 44 -19.22 39.01 42.90
C ASP A 44 -19.95 40.36 42.81
N ASP A 45 -20.41 40.91 43.94
CA ASP A 45 -21.03 42.25 43.99
C ASP A 45 -20.07 43.35 43.54
N ALA A 46 -18.78 43.26 43.90
CA ALA A 46 -17.76 44.20 43.48
C ALA A 46 -17.45 44.08 41.98
N LEU A 47 -17.44 42.86 41.44
CA LEU A 47 -17.25 42.61 40.01
C LEU A 47 -18.45 43.03 39.17
N ILE A 48 -19.68 42.81 39.65
CA ILE A 48 -20.90 43.33 39.01
C ILE A 48 -20.88 44.85 39.02
N LYS A 49 -20.45 45.48 40.12
CA LYS A 49 -20.29 46.94 40.16
C LYS A 49 -19.24 47.41 39.16
N LEU A 50 -18.09 46.73 39.09
CA LEU A 50 -17.03 47.04 38.12
C LEU A 50 -17.55 46.91 36.68
N GLY A 51 -18.24 45.81 36.33
CA GLY A 51 -18.80 45.59 34.99
C GLY A 51 -19.97 46.49 34.60
N LYS A 52 -20.48 47.31 35.54
CA LYS A 52 -21.40 48.42 35.23
C LYS A 52 -20.68 49.74 35.00
N LEU A 53 -19.50 49.91 35.61
CA LEU A 53 -18.67 51.12 35.52
C LEU A 53 -17.71 51.05 34.32
N VAL A 54 -17.30 49.84 33.94
CA VAL A 54 -16.55 49.52 32.72
C VAL A 54 -17.35 48.50 31.91
N ASP A 55 -17.11 48.37 30.61
CA ASP A 55 -17.74 47.31 29.80
C ASP A 55 -17.40 45.92 30.36
N GLU A 56 -18.41 45.14 30.75
CA GLU A 56 -18.27 43.79 31.32
C GLU A 56 -17.46 42.85 30.41
N ARG A 57 -17.50 43.05 29.09
CA ARG A 57 -16.73 42.25 28.13
C ARG A 57 -15.23 42.38 28.32
N ARG A 58 -14.77 43.49 28.90
CA ARG A 58 -13.35 43.79 29.15
C ARG A 58 -12.82 43.17 30.43
N ILE A 59 -13.69 42.64 31.30
CA ILE A 59 -13.29 42.04 32.56
C ILE A 59 -12.98 40.57 32.34
N ILE A 60 -11.72 40.20 32.55
CA ILE A 60 -11.25 38.81 32.43
C ILE A 60 -10.93 38.28 33.82
N LYS A 61 -11.55 37.18 34.19
CA LYS A 61 -11.35 36.51 35.47
C LYS A 61 -10.33 35.40 35.30
N GLU A 62 -9.36 35.33 36.19
CA GLU A 62 -8.42 34.23 36.20
C GLU A 62 -9.02 32.98 36.87
N ALA A 63 -8.99 31.85 36.16
CA ALA A 63 -9.36 30.56 36.74
C ALA A 63 -8.14 29.81 37.26
N THR A 64 -8.34 29.02 38.31
CA THR A 64 -7.29 28.16 38.89
C THR A 64 -6.88 26.98 38.02
N ASN A 65 -7.79 26.51 37.16
CA ASN A 65 -7.56 25.36 36.28
C ASN A 65 -8.53 25.41 35.08
N PRO A 66 -8.30 24.59 34.03
CA PRO A 66 -9.15 24.56 32.84
C PRO A 66 -10.62 24.20 33.11
N ILE A 67 -10.88 23.37 34.12
CA ILE A 67 -12.26 22.94 34.49
C ILE A 67 -13.03 24.12 35.07
N SER A 68 -12.44 24.83 36.04
CA SER A 68 -12.99 26.06 36.59
C SER A 68 -13.20 27.11 35.51
N ALA A 69 -12.27 27.21 34.54
CA ALA A 69 -12.42 28.11 33.41
C ALA A 69 -13.65 27.78 32.56
N GLY A 70 -13.85 26.51 32.22
CA GLY A 70 -15.03 26.04 31.50
C GLY A 70 -16.34 26.30 32.25
N ILE A 71 -16.35 26.12 33.58
CA ILE A 71 -17.51 26.42 34.43
C ILE A 71 -17.82 27.92 34.40
N TYR A 72 -16.84 28.79 34.58
CA TYR A 72 -17.05 30.24 34.54
C TYR A 72 -17.55 30.72 33.17
N ILE A 73 -16.99 30.20 32.08
CA ILE A 73 -17.46 30.47 30.71
C ILE A 73 -18.91 30.03 30.53
N SER A 74 -19.30 28.87 31.07
CA SER A 74 -20.68 28.37 30.97
C SER A 74 -21.70 29.26 31.70
N HIS A 75 -21.26 30.02 32.71
CA HIS A 75 -22.05 31.01 33.44
C HIS A 75 -21.93 32.43 32.87
N GLY A 76 -21.29 32.59 31.71
CA GLY A 76 -21.18 33.87 31.01
C GLY A 76 -20.01 34.75 31.44
N HIS A 77 -19.02 34.21 32.16
CA HIS A 77 -17.85 34.98 32.57
C HIS A 77 -16.67 34.82 31.59
N ASN A 78 -16.14 35.94 31.13
CA ASN A 78 -14.89 35.99 30.38
C ASN A 78 -13.74 35.55 31.29
N THR A 79 -13.04 34.49 30.89
CA THR A 79 -12.10 33.79 31.76
C THR A 79 -10.83 33.43 31.01
N ILE A 80 -9.70 33.47 31.70
CA ILE A 80 -8.41 32.99 31.19
C ILE A 80 -7.77 32.03 32.20
N TYR A 81 -6.96 31.12 31.68
CA TYR A 81 -6.17 30.17 32.45
C TYR A 81 -4.72 30.29 32.02
N GLY A 82 -3.84 30.59 32.98
CA GLY A 82 -2.40 30.71 32.77
C GLY A 82 -1.61 29.61 33.48
N SER A 83 -0.30 29.55 33.26
CA SER A 83 0.56 28.50 33.79
C SER A 83 0.92 28.67 35.28
N ASP A 84 0.60 29.81 35.89
CA ASP A 84 0.97 30.17 37.27
C ASP A 84 2.45 29.85 37.58
N VAL A 85 3.34 30.11 36.62
CA VAL A 85 4.77 29.81 36.72
C VAL A 85 5.43 30.86 37.62
N VAL A 86 5.85 30.42 38.80
CA VAL A 86 6.68 31.22 39.73
C VAL A 86 8.17 31.04 39.44
N ASP A 87 8.56 29.84 39.01
CA ASP A 87 9.93 29.48 38.64
C ASP A 87 10.04 29.26 37.14
N TRP A 88 10.67 30.21 36.45
CA TRP A 88 10.78 30.23 34.98
C TRP A 88 11.58 29.05 34.41
N ASP A 89 12.44 28.40 35.20
CA ASP A 89 13.15 27.20 34.75
C ASP A 89 12.18 26.04 34.49
N ASN A 90 11.00 26.04 35.14
CA ASN A 90 9.92 25.06 34.95
C ASN A 90 8.85 25.53 33.95
N TYR A 91 9.07 26.63 33.22
CA TYR A 91 8.06 27.18 32.32
C TYR A 91 7.69 26.19 31.19
N VAL A 92 8.67 25.53 30.58
CA VAL A 92 8.44 24.60 29.46
C VAL A 92 7.55 23.44 29.88
N ASP A 93 7.89 22.78 30.98
CA ASP A 93 7.12 21.64 31.52
C ASP A 93 5.69 22.05 31.92
N LYS A 94 5.50 23.25 32.47
CA LYS A 94 4.18 23.77 32.82
C LYS A 94 3.38 24.30 31.62
N ALA A 95 4.06 24.79 30.59
CA ALA A 95 3.43 25.29 29.37
C ALA A 95 2.84 24.15 28.53
N GLU A 96 3.41 22.93 28.56
CA GLU A 96 2.84 21.75 27.91
C GLU A 96 1.43 21.39 28.42
N LEU A 97 1.11 21.78 29.65
CA LEU A 97 -0.21 21.55 30.27
C LEU A 97 -1.24 22.62 29.88
N LEU A 98 -0.83 23.70 29.22
CA LEU A 98 -1.74 24.76 28.80
C LEU A 98 -2.54 24.35 27.55
N PRO A 99 -3.82 24.76 27.44
CA PRO A 99 -4.59 24.57 26.23
C PRO A 99 -3.96 25.30 25.04
N GLU A 100 -3.76 24.60 23.92
CA GLU A 100 -3.35 25.24 22.67
C GLU A 100 -4.46 26.15 22.13
N LEU A 101 -4.10 27.38 21.76
CA LEU A 101 -5.01 28.29 21.06
C LEU A 101 -5.15 27.85 19.61
N ARG A 102 -6.38 27.50 19.20
CA ARG A 102 -6.66 27.16 17.81
C ARG A 102 -6.61 28.37 16.88
N LEU A 103 -7.11 29.51 17.35
CA LEU A 103 -7.00 30.78 16.64
C LEU A 103 -5.77 31.51 17.14
N ASN A 104 -4.72 31.57 16.31
CA ASN A 104 -3.48 32.26 16.67
C ASN A 104 -3.72 33.77 16.84
N VAL A 105 -3.48 34.26 18.05
CA VAL A 105 -3.55 35.68 18.42
C VAL A 105 -2.19 36.33 18.22
N LYS A 106 -2.08 37.26 17.25
CA LYS A 106 -0.80 37.89 16.86
C LYS A 106 -0.57 39.26 17.50
N SER A 107 -1.61 39.89 18.03
CA SER A 107 -1.54 41.22 18.67
C SER A 107 -2.54 41.35 19.81
N PHE A 108 -2.29 42.30 20.71
CA PHE A 108 -3.20 42.62 21.81
C PHE A 108 -4.54 43.20 21.31
N GLU A 109 -4.53 43.99 20.24
CA GLU A 109 -5.76 44.47 19.60
C GLU A 109 -6.65 43.30 19.12
N GLN A 110 -6.04 42.29 18.49
CA GLN A 110 -6.74 41.08 18.07
C GLN A 110 -7.32 40.30 19.27
N PHE A 111 -6.61 40.30 20.40
CA PHE A 111 -7.09 39.71 21.65
C PHE A 111 -8.33 40.44 22.18
N CYS A 112 -8.31 41.78 22.24
CA CYS A 112 -9.43 42.59 22.70
C CYS A 112 -10.69 42.37 21.83
N LEU A 113 -10.54 42.32 20.51
CA LEU A 113 -11.67 42.05 19.60
C LEU A 113 -12.25 40.63 19.76
N LEU A 114 -11.41 39.64 20.12
CA LEU A 114 -11.89 38.29 20.45
C LEU A 114 -12.69 38.25 21.76
N LEU A 115 -12.35 39.08 22.75
CA LEU A 115 -13.12 39.22 23.99
C LEU A 115 -14.51 39.80 23.75
N GLU A 116 -14.62 40.70 22.77
CA GLU A 116 -15.89 41.28 22.35
C GLU A 116 -16.74 40.32 21.50
N LYS A 117 -16.19 39.15 21.12
CA LYS A 117 -16.76 38.20 20.16
C LYS A 117 -17.23 38.88 18.88
N ASP A 118 -16.46 39.85 18.41
CA ASP A 118 -16.80 40.61 17.22
C ASP A 118 -16.76 39.69 15.98
N ASP A 119 -17.92 39.47 15.37
CA ASP A 119 -18.10 38.60 14.19
C ASP A 119 -17.15 38.98 13.02
N PRO A 120 -17.01 40.26 12.64
CA PRO A 120 -16.02 40.70 11.65
C PRO A 120 -14.58 40.30 11.99
N THR A 121 -14.18 40.43 13.26
CA THR A 121 -12.85 40.03 13.72
C THR A 121 -12.68 38.52 13.64
N ILE A 122 -13.63 37.74 14.15
CA ILE A 122 -13.60 36.27 14.08
C ILE A 122 -13.51 35.83 12.61
N LYS A 123 -14.31 36.41 11.71
CA LYS A 123 -14.24 36.17 10.27
C LYS A 123 -12.86 36.52 9.70
N THR A 124 -12.30 37.68 10.05
CA THR A 124 -10.96 38.10 9.59
C THR A 124 -9.86 37.12 10.04
N LEU A 125 -10.00 36.52 11.22
CA LEU A 125 -9.07 35.52 11.72
C LEU A 125 -9.24 34.15 11.06
N LEU A 126 -10.46 33.78 10.73
CA LEU A 126 -10.76 32.56 9.97
C LEU A 126 -10.30 32.70 8.52
N HIS A 127 -10.51 33.87 7.88
CA HIS A 127 -10.08 34.19 6.51
C HIS A 127 -8.55 34.24 6.32
N LYS A 128 -7.74 34.13 7.38
CA LYS A 128 -6.30 33.87 7.22
C LYS A 128 -6.02 32.55 6.51
N LYS A 129 -6.97 31.61 6.54
CA LYS A 129 -6.99 30.42 5.70
C LYS A 129 -8.00 30.69 4.59
N ASP A 130 -7.52 30.95 3.38
CA ASP A 130 -8.36 31.35 2.24
C ASP A 130 -9.45 30.28 1.99
N PRO A 131 -10.75 30.60 2.16
CA PRO A 131 -11.81 29.65 1.87
C PRO A 131 -11.97 29.50 0.36
N GLN A 132 -12.22 28.26 -0.07
CA GLN A 132 -12.65 27.97 -1.42
C GLN A 132 -14.18 27.83 -1.45
N THR A 133 -14.84 28.74 -2.17
CA THR A 133 -16.28 28.65 -2.41
C THR A 133 -16.57 27.60 -3.49
N LEU A 134 -17.37 26.61 -3.15
CA LEU A 134 -17.80 25.50 -4.02
C LEU A 134 -19.30 25.64 -4.28
N THR A 135 -19.72 25.51 -5.54
CA THR A 135 -21.14 25.34 -5.89
C THR A 135 -21.34 23.92 -6.40
N ILE A 136 -22.06 23.11 -5.62
CA ILE A 136 -22.27 21.68 -5.88
C ILE A 136 -23.75 21.37 -6.15
N LYS A 137 -23.99 20.26 -6.88
CA LYS A 137 -25.32 19.68 -7.09
C LYS A 137 -25.39 18.27 -6.50
N PRO A 138 -25.68 18.13 -5.19
CA PRO A 138 -25.66 16.84 -4.51
C PRO A 138 -26.93 15.98 -4.70
N PHE A 139 -28.02 16.55 -5.23
CA PHE A 139 -29.31 15.87 -5.40
C PHE A 139 -29.73 15.88 -6.87
N GLU A 140 -30.67 14.99 -7.21
CA GLU A 140 -31.28 14.95 -8.55
C GLU A 140 -32.17 16.18 -8.84
N THR A 141 -32.48 16.98 -7.81
CA THR A 141 -33.14 18.28 -7.93
C THR A 141 -32.18 19.34 -8.47
N ASP A 142 -32.70 20.39 -9.12
CA ASP A 142 -31.89 21.51 -9.63
C ASP A 142 -31.28 22.43 -8.54
N GLU A 143 -31.43 22.04 -7.28
CA GLU A 143 -30.99 22.76 -6.10
C GLU A 143 -29.46 22.77 -6.01
N LYS A 144 -28.89 23.98 -6.07
CA LYS A 144 -27.44 24.18 -5.93
C LYS A 144 -27.12 24.59 -4.51
N ILE A 145 -26.16 23.91 -3.90
CA ILE A 145 -25.65 24.28 -2.58
C ILE A 145 -24.31 24.97 -2.78
N THR A 146 -24.16 26.18 -2.23
CA THR A 146 -22.89 26.92 -2.22
C THR A 146 -22.29 26.86 -0.83
N LEU A 147 -21.06 26.35 -0.71
CA LEU A 147 -20.36 26.14 0.56
C LEU A 147 -18.94 26.71 0.48
N ASP A 148 -18.50 27.34 1.55
CA ASP A 148 -17.10 27.69 1.72
C ASP A 148 -16.36 26.56 2.43
N ILE A 149 -15.30 26.03 1.82
CA ILE A 149 -14.44 25.01 2.39
C ILE A 149 -13.07 25.61 2.71
N TYR A 150 -12.65 25.47 3.96
CA TYR A 150 -11.39 26.02 4.47
C TYR A 150 -10.27 24.98 4.41
N ASP A 151 -9.02 25.44 4.32
CA ASP A 151 -7.77 24.68 4.52
C ASP A 151 -7.57 24.24 5.99
N ASP A 152 -8.61 23.64 6.55
CA ASP A 152 -8.73 23.12 7.91
C ASP A 152 -9.88 22.08 7.96
N ILE A 153 -10.40 21.81 9.16
CA ILE A 153 -11.50 20.90 9.41
C ILE A 153 -12.83 21.57 9.12
N ASN A 154 -13.60 20.95 8.21
CA ASN A 154 -14.94 21.30 7.82
C ASN A 154 -15.87 20.13 8.20
N ILE A 155 -16.79 20.35 9.14
CA ILE A 155 -17.70 19.31 9.65
C ILE A 155 -19.06 19.46 9.00
N ILE A 156 -19.63 18.36 8.51
CA ILE A 156 -21.01 18.27 8.06
C ILE A 156 -21.79 17.40 9.05
N PHE A 157 -22.82 17.97 9.67
CA PHE A 157 -23.63 17.25 10.67
C PHE A 157 -25.12 17.55 10.51
N GLY A 158 -25.95 16.68 11.07
CA GLY A 158 -27.41 16.73 10.93
C GLY A 158 -28.01 15.35 11.16
N SER A 159 -29.34 15.28 11.31
CA SER A 159 -30.07 14.02 11.56
C SER A 159 -29.84 12.97 10.46
N LYS A 160 -30.21 11.72 10.73
CA LYS A 160 -30.15 10.66 9.71
C LYS A 160 -31.08 10.99 8.54
N GLY A 161 -30.62 10.73 7.32
CA GLY A 161 -31.40 11.00 6.09
C GLY A 161 -31.27 12.42 5.53
N THR A 162 -30.44 13.29 6.12
CA THR A 162 -30.23 14.67 5.62
C THR A 162 -29.34 14.78 4.38
N GLY A 163 -28.87 13.68 3.79
CA GLY A 163 -28.08 13.71 2.56
C GLY A 163 -26.61 14.12 2.72
N LYS A 164 -26.01 13.94 3.90
CA LYS A 164 -24.57 14.25 4.16
C LYS A 164 -23.63 13.52 3.19
N THR A 165 -23.81 12.20 3.03
CA THR A 165 -23.03 11.38 2.08
C THR A 165 -23.11 11.93 0.65
N LYS A 166 -24.29 12.36 0.21
CA LYS A 166 -24.49 12.96 -1.11
C LYS A 166 -23.78 14.30 -1.28
N ILE A 167 -23.70 15.10 -0.22
CA ILE A 167 -22.87 16.31 -0.21
C ILE A 167 -21.39 15.95 -0.38
N LEU A 168 -20.88 14.97 0.38
CA LEU A 168 -19.47 14.54 0.27
C LEU A 168 -19.14 13.97 -1.13
N GLU A 169 -20.03 13.16 -1.72
CA GLU A 169 -19.89 12.66 -3.09
C GLU A 169 -19.79 13.81 -4.10
N ALA A 170 -20.66 14.81 -3.99
CA ALA A 170 -20.67 15.96 -4.89
C ALA A 170 -19.44 16.87 -4.72
N ILE A 171 -18.95 17.03 -3.49
CA ILE A 171 -17.69 17.73 -3.22
C ILE A 171 -16.51 16.97 -3.84
N SER A 172 -16.46 15.64 -3.68
CA SER A 172 -15.41 14.83 -4.31
C SER A 172 -15.47 14.90 -5.83
N ALA A 173 -16.67 14.85 -6.43
CA ALA A 173 -16.83 15.01 -7.88
C ALA A 173 -16.34 16.37 -8.37
N TYR A 174 -16.70 17.45 -7.66
CA TYR A 174 -16.21 18.80 -7.97
C TYR A 174 -14.68 18.87 -7.99
N TYR A 175 -14.01 18.32 -6.98
CA TYR A 175 -12.54 18.35 -6.91
C TYR A 175 -11.87 17.51 -8.01
N ASN A 176 -12.44 16.34 -8.31
CA ASN A 176 -11.96 15.49 -9.41
C ASN A 176 -12.14 16.17 -10.78
N GLU A 177 -13.22 16.91 -11.01
CA GLU A 177 -13.42 17.72 -12.23
C GLU A 177 -12.37 18.83 -12.38
N GLN A 178 -11.85 19.36 -11.27
CA GLN A 178 -10.73 20.31 -11.25
C GLN A 178 -9.35 19.64 -11.36
N GLY A 179 -9.29 18.32 -11.54
CA GLY A 179 -8.04 17.55 -11.66
C GLY A 179 -7.38 17.19 -10.33
N MET A 180 -8.04 17.40 -9.19
CA MET A 180 -7.55 16.97 -7.87
C MET A 180 -8.06 15.57 -7.58
N GLN A 181 -7.17 14.60 -7.39
CA GLN A 181 -7.58 13.22 -7.07
C GLN A 181 -8.14 13.15 -5.65
N THR A 182 -9.45 12.94 -5.53
CA THR A 182 -10.13 12.78 -4.24
C THR A 182 -11.07 11.58 -4.23
N SER A 183 -11.17 10.90 -3.10
CA SER A 183 -12.09 9.81 -2.84
C SER A 183 -12.80 10.01 -1.50
N VAL A 184 -14.04 9.51 -1.38
CA VAL A 184 -14.78 9.53 -0.12
C VAL A 184 -14.50 8.21 0.60
N LEU A 185 -13.79 8.27 1.73
CA LEU A 185 -13.59 7.09 2.56
C LEU A 185 -14.89 6.75 3.30
N ARG A 186 -15.36 5.52 3.15
CA ARG A 186 -16.54 4.98 3.84
C ARG A 186 -16.18 3.75 4.64
N SER A 187 -16.31 3.84 5.96
CA SER A 187 -15.96 2.78 6.90
C SER A 187 -16.68 1.44 6.65
N THR A 188 -17.82 1.42 5.95
CA THR A 188 -18.59 0.19 5.68
C THR A 188 -18.44 -0.42 4.30
N GLU A 189 -17.95 0.31 3.30
CA GLU A 189 -17.93 -0.17 1.91
C GLU A 189 -16.57 -0.77 1.53
N GLU A 190 -15.48 -0.20 2.03
CA GLU A 190 -14.13 -0.69 1.75
C GLU A 190 -13.78 -1.91 2.61
N LYS A 191 -13.42 -3.01 1.96
CA LYS A 191 -12.94 -4.22 2.65
C LYS A 191 -11.42 -4.23 2.66
N LEU A 192 -10.84 -4.24 3.86
CA LEU A 192 -9.40 -4.37 4.06
C LEU A 192 -8.76 -5.51 3.24
N GLU A 193 -9.47 -6.63 3.09
CA GLU A 193 -9.01 -7.78 2.30
C GLU A 193 -8.82 -7.46 0.81
N GLU A 194 -9.67 -6.60 0.25
CA GLU A 194 -9.61 -6.17 -1.14
C GLU A 194 -8.50 -5.13 -1.33
N THR A 195 -8.37 -4.20 -0.38
CA THR A 195 -7.32 -3.16 -0.40
C THR A 195 -5.90 -3.72 -0.30
N PHE A 196 -5.73 -4.89 0.32
CA PHE A 196 -4.45 -5.61 0.41
C PHE A 196 -4.37 -6.83 -0.53
N ASP A 197 -5.32 -6.96 -1.44
CA ASP A 197 -5.39 -8.02 -2.45
C ASP A 197 -5.08 -9.41 -1.87
N LEU A 198 -5.79 -9.82 -0.81
CA LEU A 198 -5.61 -11.15 -0.22
C LEU A 198 -5.90 -12.28 -1.22
N LYS A 199 -6.70 -11.99 -2.26
CA LYS A 199 -6.99 -12.93 -3.35
C LYS A 199 -5.85 -13.08 -4.34
N GLY A 200 -4.86 -12.19 -4.32
CA GLY A 200 -3.66 -12.26 -5.15
C GLY A 200 -3.93 -12.08 -6.64
N ARG A 201 -4.72 -11.06 -7.00
CA ARG A 201 -4.94 -10.68 -8.40
C ARG A 201 -3.69 -10.06 -9.02
N ASP A 202 -2.94 -9.29 -8.24
CA ASP A 202 -1.78 -8.52 -8.69
C ASP A 202 -0.53 -8.93 -7.88
N ILE A 203 -0.13 -10.20 -8.00
CA ILE A 203 1.12 -10.69 -7.40
C ILE A 203 2.21 -10.73 -8.45
N GLU A 204 3.29 -9.99 -8.23
CA GLU A 204 4.50 -10.07 -9.03
C GLU A 204 5.53 -10.95 -8.33
N LEU A 205 5.98 -12.01 -9.00
CA LEU A 205 7.03 -12.88 -8.49
C LEU A 205 8.09 -13.13 -9.57
N ASN A 206 9.34 -12.82 -9.25
CA ASN A 206 10.49 -13.20 -10.05
C ASN A 206 11.24 -14.35 -9.37
N ILE A 207 11.07 -15.58 -9.89
CA ILE A 207 11.69 -16.77 -9.31
C ILE A 207 13.22 -16.83 -9.50
N GLU A 208 13.76 -16.10 -10.48
CA GLU A 208 15.19 -16.10 -10.78
C GLU A 208 15.99 -15.46 -9.64
N ASN A 209 15.40 -14.49 -8.93
CA ASN A 209 15.98 -13.87 -7.74
C ASN A 209 16.22 -14.88 -6.60
N TYR A 210 15.46 -15.98 -6.58
CA TYR A 210 15.59 -17.06 -5.60
C TYR A 210 16.48 -18.20 -6.12
N GLY A 211 17.19 -17.97 -7.23
CA GLY A 211 18.03 -18.97 -7.88
C GLY A 211 17.24 -20.14 -8.48
N ILE A 212 15.94 -19.96 -8.75
CA ILE A 212 15.06 -20.99 -9.28
C ILE A 212 15.01 -20.85 -10.80
N ASP A 213 15.29 -21.96 -11.51
CA ASP A 213 15.18 -22.02 -12.97
C ASP A 213 13.76 -22.44 -13.36
N ALA A 214 13.16 -21.73 -14.32
CA ALA A 214 11.81 -22.02 -14.80
C ALA A 214 11.65 -23.40 -15.48
N CYS A 215 12.76 -24.03 -15.88
CA CYS A 215 12.82 -25.39 -16.44
C CYS A 215 11.95 -25.63 -17.69
N TYR A 216 11.78 -24.62 -18.55
CA TYR A 216 10.99 -24.73 -19.78
C TYR A 216 11.50 -25.85 -20.70
N ASP A 217 12.82 -25.90 -20.91
CA ASP A 217 13.45 -26.85 -21.82
C ASP A 217 13.40 -28.28 -21.27
N GLU A 218 13.59 -28.44 -19.97
CA GLU A 218 13.55 -29.73 -19.28
C GLU A 218 12.14 -30.34 -19.32
N ILE A 219 11.11 -29.55 -19.01
CA ILE A 219 9.71 -30.01 -19.07
C ILE A 219 9.34 -30.36 -20.51
N SER A 220 9.71 -29.52 -21.48
CA SER A 220 9.45 -29.80 -22.90
C SER A 220 10.15 -31.08 -23.36
N ARG A 221 11.38 -31.32 -22.89
CA ARG A 221 12.16 -32.51 -23.23
C ARG A 221 11.51 -33.78 -22.69
N ILE A 222 11.04 -33.79 -21.45
CA ILE A 222 10.37 -34.94 -20.86
C ILE A 222 9.07 -35.25 -21.61
N LYS A 223 8.23 -34.23 -21.85
CA LYS A 223 6.95 -34.41 -22.56
C LYS A 223 7.12 -34.94 -23.99
N LYS A 224 8.23 -34.59 -24.67
CA LYS A 224 8.54 -35.03 -26.05
C LYS A 224 9.46 -36.25 -26.10
N ALA A 225 9.81 -36.86 -24.97
CA ALA A 225 10.74 -37.97 -24.95
C ALA A 225 10.11 -39.22 -25.58
N THR A 226 10.83 -39.86 -26.49
CA THR A 226 10.45 -41.14 -27.11
C THR A 226 11.53 -42.18 -26.84
N ASP A 227 11.16 -43.45 -26.78
CA ASP A 227 12.14 -44.51 -26.60
C ASP A 227 13.04 -44.63 -27.83
N VAL A 228 14.25 -45.12 -27.60
CA VAL A 228 15.24 -45.35 -28.64
C VAL A 228 15.60 -46.82 -28.60
N GLU A 229 15.27 -47.55 -29.66
CA GLU A 229 15.52 -48.99 -29.71
C GLU A 229 17.01 -49.32 -29.84
N ILE A 230 17.40 -50.45 -29.25
CA ILE A 230 18.72 -51.06 -29.44
C ILE A 230 18.65 -51.99 -30.66
N SER A 231 19.69 -52.00 -31.48
CA SER A 231 19.79 -52.89 -32.63
C SER A 231 19.75 -54.36 -32.19
N SER A 232 18.72 -55.11 -32.59
CA SER A 232 18.60 -56.54 -32.29
C SER A 232 19.75 -57.37 -32.88
N LEU A 233 20.31 -58.30 -32.10
CA LEU A 233 21.30 -59.28 -32.58
C LEU A 233 20.77 -60.12 -33.75
N SER A 234 19.46 -60.33 -33.84
CA SER A 234 18.83 -61.03 -34.97
C SER A 234 19.01 -60.31 -36.31
N ASN A 235 19.18 -58.98 -36.30
CA ASN A 235 19.42 -58.19 -37.51
C ASN A 235 20.86 -58.40 -38.01
N TYR A 236 21.83 -58.46 -37.08
CA TYR A 236 23.22 -58.82 -37.42
C TYR A 236 23.31 -60.25 -37.95
N ARG A 237 22.65 -61.20 -37.29
CA ARG A 237 22.59 -62.61 -37.73
C ARG A 237 22.02 -62.73 -39.15
N ARG A 238 20.87 -62.11 -39.41
CA ARG A 238 20.24 -62.10 -40.75
C ARG A 238 21.15 -61.53 -41.83
N HIS A 239 21.94 -60.49 -41.51
CA HIS A 239 22.90 -59.93 -42.44
C HIS A 239 24.04 -60.91 -42.77
N PHE A 240 24.65 -61.56 -41.76
CA PHE A 240 25.77 -62.48 -41.98
C PHE A 240 25.35 -63.84 -42.55
N GLU A 241 24.10 -64.27 -42.38
CA GLU A 241 23.55 -65.47 -43.02
C GLU A 241 23.29 -65.27 -44.53
N PHE A 242 23.21 -64.02 -45.01
CA PHE A 242 22.99 -63.71 -46.42
C PHE A 242 24.32 -63.49 -47.17
N GLU A 243 24.62 -64.34 -48.15
CA GLU A 243 25.74 -64.09 -49.07
C GLU A 243 25.40 -63.01 -50.11
N LEU A 244 26.30 -62.05 -50.30
CA LEU A 244 26.21 -61.06 -51.36
C LEU A 244 26.36 -61.75 -52.73
N THR A 245 25.27 -61.84 -53.50
CA THR A 245 25.29 -62.39 -54.87
C THR A 245 25.35 -61.30 -55.95
N ASN A 246 24.77 -60.11 -55.69
CA ASN A 246 24.71 -59.00 -56.65
C ASN A 246 26.06 -58.27 -56.80
N ARG A 247 26.59 -58.23 -58.03
CA ARG A 247 27.89 -57.62 -58.37
C ARG A 247 27.94 -56.10 -58.15
N ILE A 248 26.85 -55.37 -58.41
CA ILE A 248 26.79 -53.91 -58.23
C ILE A 248 26.77 -53.55 -56.74
N ALA A 249 26.04 -54.33 -55.93
CA ALA A 249 26.00 -54.15 -54.48
C ALA A 249 27.38 -54.37 -53.82
N LYS A 250 28.20 -55.27 -54.36
CA LYS A 250 29.60 -55.48 -53.92
C LYS A 250 30.52 -54.29 -54.22
N THR A 251 30.28 -53.57 -55.31
CA THR A 251 31.11 -52.42 -55.70
C THR A 251 30.80 -51.17 -54.87
N LEU A 252 29.59 -51.05 -54.31
CA LEU A 252 29.14 -49.89 -53.52
C LEU A 252 29.63 -49.96 -52.06
N VAL A 253 30.93 -49.77 -51.83
CA VAL A 253 31.59 -49.85 -50.50
C VAL A 253 31.08 -48.80 -49.50
N VAL A 254 30.56 -47.66 -49.99
CA VAL A 254 30.04 -46.55 -49.16
C VAL A 254 28.99 -47.01 -48.14
N LYS A 255 28.21 -48.06 -48.45
CA LYS A 255 27.18 -48.61 -47.55
C LYS A 255 27.76 -49.18 -46.25
N ASP A 256 29.05 -49.51 -46.24
CA ASP A 256 29.75 -50.16 -45.14
C ASP A 256 30.63 -49.19 -44.32
N PHE A 257 30.62 -47.89 -44.66
CA PHE A 257 31.36 -46.88 -43.90
C PHE A 257 30.79 -46.68 -42.50
N GLU A 258 31.67 -46.48 -41.52
CA GLU A 258 31.27 -46.17 -40.15
C GLU A 258 30.68 -44.75 -40.06
N PRO A 259 29.51 -44.58 -39.43
CA PRO A 259 28.94 -43.25 -39.22
C PRO A 259 29.85 -42.39 -38.34
N GLU A 260 29.96 -41.11 -38.67
CA GLU A 260 30.65 -40.17 -37.81
C GLU A 260 29.85 -39.89 -36.53
N ASN A 261 30.53 -39.84 -35.38
CA ASN A 261 29.92 -39.40 -34.13
C ASN A 261 29.57 -37.89 -34.20
N VAL A 262 28.29 -37.59 -34.42
CA VAL A 262 27.76 -36.23 -34.50
C VAL A 262 27.64 -35.59 -33.11
N GLU A 263 27.35 -36.39 -32.08
CA GLU A 263 27.02 -35.90 -30.74
C GLU A 263 28.22 -35.22 -30.06
N THR A 264 29.41 -35.80 -30.21
CA THR A 264 30.68 -35.21 -29.72
C THR A 264 30.95 -33.86 -30.39
N LYS A 265 30.67 -33.75 -31.70
CA LYS A 265 30.83 -32.51 -32.46
C LYS A 265 29.82 -31.44 -32.01
N VAL A 266 28.58 -31.84 -31.74
CA VAL A 266 27.52 -30.96 -31.22
C VAL A 266 27.88 -30.42 -29.83
N ARG A 267 28.40 -31.26 -28.92
CA ARG A 267 28.88 -30.79 -27.61
C ARG A 267 29.92 -29.69 -27.75
N GLY A 268 30.89 -29.87 -28.64
CA GLY A 268 31.91 -28.87 -28.91
C GLY A 268 31.36 -27.57 -29.52
N LEU A 269 30.26 -27.61 -30.27
CA LEU A 269 29.59 -26.39 -30.76
C LEU A 269 28.79 -25.69 -29.64
N ASN A 270 28.07 -26.45 -28.81
CA ASN A 270 27.31 -25.89 -27.69
C ASN A 270 28.21 -25.16 -26.69
N GLU A 271 29.38 -25.73 -26.39
CA GLU A 271 30.41 -25.07 -25.59
C GLU A 271 30.88 -23.76 -26.24
N ALA A 272 31.18 -23.79 -27.55
CA ALA A 272 31.57 -22.59 -28.28
C ALA A 272 30.48 -21.51 -28.27
N ASN A 273 29.20 -21.90 -28.39
CA ASN A 273 28.06 -20.98 -28.30
C ASN A 273 27.97 -20.33 -26.91
N ARG A 274 28.12 -21.13 -25.84
CA ARG A 274 28.08 -20.64 -24.46
C ARG A 274 29.22 -19.65 -24.18
N VAL A 275 30.44 -19.98 -24.62
CA VAL A 275 31.61 -19.10 -24.48
C VAL A 275 31.39 -17.81 -25.25
N GLN A 276 30.87 -17.89 -26.48
CA GLN A 276 30.62 -16.69 -27.29
C GLN A 276 29.56 -15.78 -26.65
N ALA A 277 28.46 -16.33 -26.14
CA ALA A 277 27.42 -15.52 -25.48
C ALA A 277 28.02 -14.73 -24.31
N LYS A 278 28.70 -15.42 -23.39
CA LYS A 278 29.36 -14.77 -22.25
C LYS A 278 30.42 -13.76 -22.67
N PHE A 279 31.17 -14.04 -23.73
CA PHE A 279 32.17 -13.11 -24.24
C PHE A 279 31.53 -11.84 -24.83
N LEU A 280 30.41 -11.97 -25.55
CA LEU A 280 29.67 -10.82 -26.07
C LEU A 280 29.09 -9.98 -24.93
N ASP A 281 28.51 -10.62 -23.90
CA ASP A 281 28.02 -9.93 -22.70
C ASP A 281 29.14 -9.13 -22.02
N PHE A 282 30.34 -9.73 -21.92
CA PHE A 282 31.53 -9.05 -21.39
C PHE A 282 31.96 -7.87 -22.26
N VAL A 283 32.01 -8.02 -23.58
CA VAL A 283 32.35 -6.93 -24.50
C VAL A 283 31.34 -5.79 -24.41
N GLU A 284 30.05 -6.10 -24.29
CA GLU A 284 28.99 -5.11 -24.14
C GLU A 284 29.11 -4.37 -22.80
N PHE A 285 29.40 -5.09 -21.71
CA PHE A 285 29.68 -4.51 -20.41
C PHE A 285 30.85 -3.51 -20.46
N ILE A 286 31.97 -3.89 -21.10
CA ILE A 286 33.13 -3.01 -21.25
C ILE A 286 32.78 -1.76 -22.09
N LYS A 287 31.99 -1.92 -23.17
CA LYS A 287 31.57 -0.79 -24.04
C LYS A 287 30.60 0.17 -23.36
N LYS A 288 29.70 -0.33 -22.49
CA LYS A 288 28.71 0.50 -21.77
C LYS A 288 29.30 1.20 -20.55
N THR A 289 30.40 0.70 -20.00
CA THR A 289 30.99 1.23 -18.78
C THR A 289 31.81 2.49 -19.07
N ASN A 290 31.29 3.66 -18.66
CA ASN A 290 32.01 4.95 -18.81
C ASN A 290 33.27 5.05 -17.94
N PHE A 291 33.36 4.27 -16.86
CA PHE A 291 34.52 4.27 -15.97
C PHE A 291 35.82 3.95 -16.72
N LEU A 292 35.86 2.85 -17.47
CA LEU A 292 37.05 2.44 -18.22
C LEU A 292 37.42 3.42 -19.35
N LYS A 293 36.41 4.08 -19.94
CA LYS A 293 36.62 5.10 -20.96
C LYS A 293 37.24 6.38 -20.40
N ASN A 294 36.98 6.69 -19.12
CA ASN A 294 37.47 7.89 -18.45
C ASN A 294 38.84 7.68 -17.78
N GLU A 295 39.13 6.46 -17.31
CA GLU A 295 40.36 6.15 -16.56
C GLU A 295 41.52 5.68 -17.46
N LEU A 296 41.24 5.13 -18.64
CA LEU A 296 42.27 4.68 -19.59
C LEU A 296 42.62 5.79 -20.58
N SER A 297 43.85 5.79 -21.09
CA SER A 297 44.19 6.62 -22.24
C SER A 297 43.38 6.18 -23.47
N ASN A 298 43.06 7.13 -24.36
CA ASN A 298 42.32 6.83 -25.58
C ASN A 298 42.98 5.71 -26.40
N ASP A 299 44.31 5.74 -26.55
CA ASP A 299 45.06 4.73 -27.30
C ASP A 299 44.89 3.32 -26.69
N LEU A 300 44.99 3.21 -25.36
CA LEU A 300 44.87 1.93 -24.66
C LEU A 300 43.43 1.41 -24.67
N TYR A 301 42.44 2.30 -24.59
CA TYR A 301 41.03 1.94 -24.70
C TYR A 301 40.70 1.44 -26.12
N GLU A 302 41.18 2.12 -27.16
CA GLU A 302 41.00 1.69 -28.54
C GLU A 302 41.68 0.35 -28.82
N GLU A 303 42.91 0.14 -28.31
CA GLU A 303 43.62 -1.14 -28.45
C GLU A 303 42.87 -2.29 -27.75
N LEU A 304 42.35 -2.05 -26.55
CA LEU A 304 41.52 -3.04 -25.84
C LEU A 304 40.28 -3.42 -26.66
N ILE A 305 39.55 -2.43 -27.18
CA ILE A 305 38.35 -2.68 -27.98
C ILE A 305 38.68 -3.41 -29.29
N ASP A 306 39.79 -3.07 -29.96
CA ASP A 306 40.26 -3.79 -31.15
C ASP A 306 40.55 -5.26 -30.85
N VAL A 307 41.32 -5.53 -29.78
CA VAL A 307 41.65 -6.90 -29.36
C VAL A 307 40.37 -7.69 -29.05
N LEU A 308 39.41 -7.10 -28.33
CA LEU A 308 38.13 -7.74 -28.01
C LEU A 308 37.33 -8.07 -29.28
N ASN A 309 37.27 -7.16 -30.25
CA ASN A 309 36.59 -7.41 -31.52
C ASN A 309 37.27 -8.53 -32.31
N ARG A 310 38.61 -8.55 -32.39
CA ARG A 310 39.38 -9.60 -33.05
C ARG A 310 39.18 -10.98 -32.41
N VAL A 311 39.15 -11.05 -31.09
CA VAL A 311 38.83 -12.29 -30.36
C VAL A 311 37.41 -12.75 -30.69
N SER A 312 36.43 -11.83 -30.73
CA SER A 312 35.05 -12.15 -31.12
C SER A 312 34.97 -12.75 -32.53
N GLU A 313 35.68 -12.17 -33.50
CA GLU A 313 35.75 -12.70 -34.87
C GLU A 313 36.36 -14.10 -34.93
N GLU A 314 37.44 -14.34 -34.19
CA GLU A 314 38.11 -15.64 -34.16
C GLU A 314 37.23 -16.73 -33.54
N ILE A 315 36.51 -16.40 -32.46
CA ILE A 315 35.49 -17.28 -31.87
C ILE A 315 34.39 -17.58 -32.88
N LEU A 316 33.89 -16.58 -33.60
CA LEU A 316 32.85 -16.74 -34.62
C LEU A 316 33.32 -17.65 -35.76
N ARG A 317 34.56 -17.47 -36.27
CA ARG A 317 35.15 -18.33 -37.31
C ARG A 317 35.25 -19.78 -36.84
N LYS A 318 35.75 -20.02 -35.63
CA LYS A 318 35.82 -21.38 -35.06
C LYS A 318 34.44 -21.99 -34.87
N ARG A 319 33.44 -21.22 -34.45
CA ARG A 319 32.04 -21.65 -34.35
C ARG A 319 31.49 -22.08 -35.71
N GLN A 320 31.69 -21.26 -36.75
CA GLN A 320 31.28 -21.58 -38.11
C GLN A 320 31.94 -22.86 -38.61
N MET A 321 33.23 -23.06 -38.34
CA MET A 321 33.93 -24.29 -38.70
C MET A 321 33.36 -25.52 -37.97
N LYS A 322 33.07 -25.42 -36.66
CA LYS A 322 32.41 -26.50 -35.91
C LYS A 322 31.03 -26.82 -36.48
N PHE A 323 30.23 -25.80 -36.82
CA PHE A 323 28.93 -25.97 -37.47
C PHE A 323 29.05 -26.68 -38.82
N LYS A 324 30.00 -26.28 -39.67
CA LYS A 324 30.29 -26.95 -40.95
C LYS A 324 30.64 -28.42 -40.75
N LYS A 325 31.51 -28.74 -39.78
CA LYS A 325 31.86 -30.13 -39.44
C LYS A 325 30.65 -30.95 -39.00
N ILE A 326 29.75 -30.39 -38.18
CA ILE A 326 28.50 -31.06 -37.77
C ILE A 326 27.59 -31.32 -38.97
N LYS A 327 27.40 -30.32 -39.84
CA LYS A 327 26.55 -30.47 -41.02
C LYS A 327 27.14 -31.48 -42.01
N SER A 328 28.45 -31.45 -42.21
CA SER A 328 29.18 -32.44 -43.02
C SER A 328 28.97 -33.86 -42.48
N ALA A 329 29.18 -34.07 -41.17
CA ALA A 329 28.97 -35.37 -40.54
C ALA A 329 27.51 -35.86 -40.67
N LYS A 330 26.52 -34.97 -40.50
CA LYS A 330 25.10 -35.30 -40.69
C LYS A 330 24.79 -35.69 -42.14
N LEU A 331 25.31 -34.94 -43.10
CA LEU A 331 25.12 -35.22 -44.53
C LEU A 331 25.79 -36.53 -44.93
N PHE A 332 27.02 -36.77 -44.46
CA PHE A 332 27.76 -38.00 -44.68
C PHE A 332 27.02 -39.21 -44.12
N ASN A 333 26.61 -39.17 -42.84
CA ASN A 333 25.85 -40.26 -42.23
C ASN A 333 24.53 -40.52 -42.96
N ASN A 334 23.83 -39.46 -43.39
CA ASN A 334 22.60 -39.60 -44.16
C ASN A 334 22.84 -40.21 -45.55
N PHE A 335 23.93 -39.82 -46.22
CA PHE A 335 24.32 -40.37 -47.51
C PHE A 335 24.63 -41.87 -47.39
N VAL A 336 25.48 -42.25 -46.43
CA VAL A 336 25.84 -43.65 -46.13
C VAL A 336 24.58 -44.48 -45.85
N ARG A 337 23.68 -43.98 -44.99
CA ARG A 337 22.39 -44.62 -44.69
C ARG A 337 21.50 -44.77 -45.93
N LYS A 338 21.34 -43.71 -46.73
CA LYS A 338 20.48 -43.75 -47.94
C LYS A 338 20.99 -44.71 -48.99
N ILE A 339 22.30 -44.78 -49.20
CA ILE A 339 22.90 -45.78 -50.09
C ILE A 339 22.63 -47.19 -49.56
N ALA A 340 22.80 -47.43 -48.25
CA ALA A 340 22.51 -48.73 -47.66
C ALA A 340 21.02 -49.13 -47.80
N GLU A 341 20.08 -48.21 -47.58
CA GLU A 341 18.64 -48.41 -47.78
C GLU A 341 18.31 -48.75 -49.25
N GLU A 342 18.88 -48.04 -50.22
CA GLU A 342 18.60 -48.29 -51.65
C GLU A 342 19.22 -49.60 -52.14
N VAL A 343 20.39 -49.98 -51.62
CA VAL A 343 20.97 -51.31 -51.86
C VAL A 343 20.06 -52.40 -51.32
N GLN A 344 19.53 -52.24 -50.10
CA GLN A 344 18.56 -53.20 -49.53
C GLN A 344 17.31 -53.33 -50.38
N LYS A 345 16.68 -52.22 -50.77
CA LYS A 345 15.47 -52.24 -51.59
C LYS A 345 15.66 -52.95 -52.93
N LYS A 346 16.79 -52.70 -53.60
CA LYS A 346 17.04 -53.22 -54.96
C LYS A 346 17.66 -54.60 -54.99
N ALA A 347 18.46 -54.97 -54.00
CA ALA A 347 19.12 -56.27 -53.92
C ALA A 347 18.38 -57.28 -53.03
N GLY A 348 17.34 -56.86 -52.29
CA GLY A 348 16.61 -57.71 -51.34
C GLY A 348 17.43 -58.14 -50.14
N GLN A 349 18.52 -57.42 -49.83
CA GLN A 349 19.51 -57.82 -48.83
C GLN A 349 19.28 -57.11 -47.49
N PRO A 350 19.40 -57.81 -46.35
CA PRO A 350 19.40 -57.16 -45.04
C PRO A 350 20.63 -56.27 -44.87
N VAL A 351 20.42 -55.00 -44.48
CA VAL A 351 21.50 -54.03 -44.21
C VAL A 351 22.23 -54.42 -42.93
N LYS A 352 23.56 -54.34 -42.95
CA LYS A 352 24.37 -54.43 -41.72
C LYS A 352 23.97 -53.29 -40.78
N PRO A 353 23.48 -53.57 -39.56
CA PRO A 353 23.23 -52.50 -38.61
C PRO A 353 24.53 -51.72 -38.35
N GLN A 354 24.50 -50.41 -38.56
CA GLN A 354 25.70 -49.57 -38.53
C GLN A 354 26.21 -49.30 -37.12
N GLU A 355 25.34 -49.44 -36.13
CA GLU A 355 25.62 -49.23 -34.72
C GLU A 355 24.75 -50.15 -33.86
N THR A 356 25.18 -50.37 -32.61
CA THR A 356 24.41 -51.17 -31.65
C THR A 356 23.17 -50.44 -31.14
N GLY A 357 23.09 -49.11 -31.30
CA GLY A 357 22.01 -48.28 -30.76
C GLY A 357 22.09 -48.03 -29.24
N PHE A 358 22.97 -48.74 -28.52
CA PHE A 358 23.10 -48.64 -27.07
C PHE A 358 23.54 -47.24 -26.60
N GLN A 359 24.41 -46.59 -27.37
CA GLN A 359 24.86 -45.23 -27.06
C GLN A 359 23.68 -44.23 -27.10
N GLN A 360 22.85 -44.26 -28.15
CA GLN A 360 21.67 -43.40 -28.22
C GLN A 360 20.67 -43.73 -27.12
N TYR A 361 20.42 -45.02 -26.87
CA TYR A 361 19.56 -45.52 -25.80
C TYR A 361 19.98 -44.96 -24.43
N ALA A 362 21.27 -45.12 -24.07
CA ALA A 362 21.80 -44.65 -22.80
C ALA A 362 21.83 -43.11 -22.71
N SER A 363 22.25 -42.43 -23.79
CA SER A 363 22.29 -40.97 -23.87
C SER A 363 20.89 -40.37 -23.70
N ASN A 364 19.85 -41.00 -24.23
CA ASN A 364 18.46 -40.58 -24.06
C ASN A 364 18.05 -40.61 -22.58
N ARG A 365 18.25 -41.74 -21.90
CA ARG A 365 17.93 -41.91 -20.48
C ARG A 365 18.69 -40.93 -19.58
N LEU A 366 19.99 -40.74 -19.81
CA LEU A 366 20.81 -39.76 -19.08
C LEU A 366 20.33 -38.31 -19.29
N LYS A 367 19.80 -37.96 -20.48
CA LYS A 367 19.24 -36.63 -20.73
C LYS A 367 17.90 -36.43 -20.01
N ILE A 368 17.07 -37.48 -19.94
CA ILE A 368 15.81 -37.48 -19.19
C ILE A 368 16.13 -37.33 -17.69
N GLU A 369 17.05 -38.13 -17.16
CA GLU A 369 17.51 -38.04 -15.78
C GLU A 369 17.98 -36.63 -15.41
N LYS A 370 18.84 -36.02 -16.23
CA LYS A 370 19.30 -34.64 -15.99
C LYS A 370 18.16 -33.63 -15.97
N ALA A 371 17.16 -33.80 -16.83
CA ALA A 371 16.00 -32.93 -16.87
C ALA A 371 15.12 -33.12 -15.63
N VAL A 372 14.83 -34.37 -15.26
CA VAL A 372 14.03 -34.74 -14.08
C VAL A 372 14.68 -34.23 -12.80
N ASN A 373 15.98 -34.50 -12.59
CA ASN A 373 16.70 -34.05 -11.41
C ASN A 373 16.71 -32.53 -11.30
N LYS A 374 16.95 -31.81 -12.40
CA LYS A 374 16.91 -30.33 -12.40
C LYS A 374 15.52 -29.79 -12.03
N ILE A 375 14.44 -30.40 -12.52
CA ILE A 375 13.08 -30.01 -12.14
C ILE A 375 12.86 -30.27 -10.64
N MET A 376 13.24 -31.45 -10.15
CA MET A 376 13.10 -31.81 -8.73
C MET A 376 13.88 -30.89 -7.80
N ASP A 377 15.13 -30.57 -8.14
CA ASP A 377 15.96 -29.64 -7.37
C ASP A 377 15.32 -28.24 -7.28
N ASN A 378 14.68 -27.77 -8.36
CA ASN A 378 13.97 -26.49 -8.34
C ASN A 378 12.61 -26.56 -7.62
N MET A 379 11.91 -27.69 -7.65
CA MET A 379 10.67 -27.89 -6.88
C MET A 379 10.90 -27.88 -5.37
N GLN A 380 12.11 -28.21 -4.91
CA GLN A 380 12.48 -28.23 -3.48
C GLN A 380 13.01 -26.89 -2.95
N LYS A 381 13.19 -25.87 -3.80
CA LYS A 381 13.67 -24.56 -3.36
C LYS A 381 12.57 -23.79 -2.64
N ASP A 382 12.98 -23.10 -1.58
CA ASP A 382 12.11 -22.20 -0.84
C ASP A 382 12.14 -20.79 -1.45
N ILE A 383 10.98 -20.13 -1.43
CA ILE A 383 10.81 -18.73 -1.79
C ILE A 383 10.56 -17.98 -0.48
N ALA A 384 11.29 -16.88 -0.26
CA ALA A 384 11.13 -16.11 0.97
C ALA A 384 9.72 -15.50 1.05
N LYS A 385 9.19 -15.38 2.26
CA LYS A 385 7.89 -14.75 2.49
C LYS A 385 8.01 -13.25 2.31
N GLU A 386 7.08 -12.65 1.59
CA GLU A 386 6.96 -11.20 1.53
C GLU A 386 6.11 -10.70 2.69
N THR A 387 6.53 -9.59 3.30
CA THR A 387 5.82 -9.00 4.45
C THR A 387 5.61 -7.52 4.22
N LYS A 388 4.34 -7.09 4.23
CA LYS A 388 3.92 -5.70 4.08
C LYS A 388 3.27 -5.23 5.39
N PHE A 389 3.67 -4.07 5.89
CA PHE A 389 3.01 -3.46 7.04
C PHE A 389 1.60 -2.98 6.66
N VAL A 390 0.61 -3.23 7.53
CA VAL A 390 -0.79 -2.83 7.32
C VAL A 390 -1.17 -1.65 8.21
N GLY A 391 -0.82 -1.72 9.49
CA GLY A 391 -1.12 -0.69 10.49
C GLY A 391 -1.04 -1.24 11.91
N THR A 392 -1.41 -0.43 12.90
CA THR A 392 -1.25 -0.75 14.33
C THR A 392 -2.60 -0.90 15.01
N LEU A 393 -2.83 -2.04 15.66
CA LEU A 393 -4.06 -2.33 16.41
C LEU A 393 -3.97 -1.91 17.89
N GLY A 394 -3.36 -0.75 18.16
CA GLY A 394 -3.09 -0.25 19.52
C GLY A 394 -2.29 -1.26 20.35
N GLU A 395 -2.81 -1.60 21.54
CA GLU A 395 -2.17 -2.53 22.48
C GLU A 395 -1.98 -3.95 21.92
N LYS A 396 -2.77 -4.36 20.91
CA LYS A 396 -2.65 -5.69 20.31
C LYS A 396 -1.39 -5.85 19.45
N GLY A 397 -0.81 -4.74 18.99
CA GLY A 397 0.42 -4.70 18.20
C GLY A 397 0.20 -4.49 16.69
N ASN A 398 1.23 -4.81 15.92
CA ASN A 398 1.34 -4.45 14.51
C ASN A 398 0.80 -5.53 13.58
N LEU A 399 -0.17 -5.16 12.74
CA LEU A 399 -0.71 -6.05 11.71
C LEU A 399 0.15 -5.99 10.45
N ARG A 400 0.45 -7.17 9.89
CA ARG A 400 1.22 -7.32 8.65
C ARG A 400 0.47 -8.22 7.67
N CYS A 401 0.54 -7.91 6.38
CA CYS A 401 0.10 -8.78 5.31
C CYS A 401 1.29 -9.61 4.85
N ILE A 402 1.19 -10.94 4.97
CA ILE A 402 2.23 -11.89 4.60
C ILE A 402 1.80 -12.60 3.32
N THR A 403 2.70 -12.69 2.34
CA THR A 403 2.55 -13.54 1.16
C THR A 403 3.54 -14.70 1.27
N ASP A 404 3.03 -15.91 1.49
CA ASP A 404 3.81 -17.16 1.56
C ASP A 404 3.77 -17.86 0.21
N PHE A 405 4.93 -18.03 -0.42
CA PHE A 405 5.07 -18.71 -1.70
C PHE A 405 5.58 -20.13 -1.52
N ARG A 406 4.99 -21.08 -2.24
CA ARG A 406 5.42 -22.48 -2.24
C ARG A 406 5.40 -23.05 -3.64
N ILE A 407 6.37 -23.91 -3.94
CA ILE A 407 6.35 -24.69 -5.18
C ILE A 407 5.71 -26.04 -4.89
N GLN A 408 4.80 -26.47 -5.76
CA GLN A 408 4.13 -27.75 -5.62
C GLN A 408 5.13 -28.91 -5.79
N ASP A 409 5.27 -29.72 -4.75
CA ASP A 409 6.15 -30.89 -4.68
C ASP A 409 5.38 -32.23 -4.81
N GLY A 410 4.05 -32.17 -4.91
CA GLY A 410 3.14 -33.32 -4.97
C GLY A 410 2.47 -33.65 -3.64
N ASN A 411 2.92 -33.05 -2.53
CA ASN A 411 2.37 -33.29 -1.18
C ASN A 411 1.53 -32.11 -0.67
N LEU A 412 1.71 -30.92 -1.25
CA LEU A 412 1.06 -29.71 -0.79
C LEU A 412 -0.43 -29.68 -1.17
N LYS A 413 -1.27 -30.13 -0.24
CA LYS A 413 -2.75 -30.19 -0.38
C LYS A 413 -3.50 -29.09 0.38
N LYS A 414 -2.79 -28.14 1.02
CA LYS A 414 -3.43 -27.11 1.84
C LYS A 414 -4.42 -26.29 1.01
N SER A 415 -5.65 -26.17 1.51
CA SER A 415 -6.73 -25.43 0.84
C SER A 415 -6.41 -23.94 0.73
N GLU A 416 -5.74 -23.39 1.74
CA GLU A 416 -5.37 -21.97 1.90
C GLU A 416 -4.52 -21.40 0.75
N PHE A 417 -3.66 -22.22 0.15
CA PHE A 417 -2.75 -21.77 -0.91
C PHE A 417 -3.48 -21.66 -2.25
N SER A 418 -3.55 -20.51 -2.90
CA SER A 418 -4.08 -20.36 -4.26
C SER A 418 -3.03 -20.64 -5.33
N THR A 419 -3.46 -20.89 -6.57
CA THR A 419 -2.55 -21.06 -7.71
C THR A 419 -2.15 -19.72 -8.30
N TYR A 420 -0.86 -19.54 -8.60
CA TYR A 420 -0.34 -18.29 -9.15
C TYR A 420 -0.90 -17.93 -10.53
N ASP A 421 -1.19 -18.92 -11.38
CA ASP A 421 -1.72 -18.75 -12.74
C ASP A 421 -3.24 -18.94 -12.84
N ALA A 422 -3.97 -18.88 -11.71
CA ALA A 422 -5.42 -19.08 -11.59
C ALA A 422 -5.97 -20.41 -12.14
N SER A 423 -5.10 -21.39 -12.45
CA SER A 423 -5.51 -22.72 -12.93
C SER A 423 -5.83 -23.68 -11.78
N HIS A 424 -6.33 -24.89 -12.08
CA HIS A 424 -6.61 -25.90 -11.06
C HIS A 424 -5.33 -26.43 -10.37
N LYS A 425 -5.40 -26.73 -9.07
CA LYS A 425 -4.28 -27.31 -8.30
C LYS A 425 -3.97 -28.76 -8.69
N THR A 426 -4.99 -29.54 -9.06
CA THR A 426 -4.87 -30.98 -9.27
C THR A 426 -3.84 -31.37 -10.33
N PRO A 427 -3.81 -30.74 -11.52
CA PRO A 427 -2.77 -31.01 -12.53
C PRO A 427 -1.35 -30.76 -12.00
N LYS A 428 -1.16 -29.74 -11.17
CA LYS A 428 0.15 -29.38 -10.59
C LYS A 428 0.65 -30.44 -9.59
N ILE A 429 -0.25 -30.90 -8.71
CA ILE A 429 0.03 -31.99 -7.77
C ILE A 429 0.39 -33.26 -8.52
N ASN A 430 -0.42 -33.61 -9.52
CA ASN A 430 -0.23 -34.82 -10.31
C ASN A 430 1.07 -34.75 -11.13
N PHE A 431 1.39 -33.60 -11.72
CA PHE A 431 2.66 -33.36 -12.42
C PHE A 431 3.86 -33.64 -11.51
N ALA A 432 3.92 -33.02 -10.32
CA ALA A 432 5.05 -33.18 -9.40
C ALA A 432 5.22 -34.63 -8.92
N LYS A 433 4.11 -35.32 -8.62
CA LYS A 433 4.13 -36.75 -8.30
C LYS A 433 4.65 -37.59 -9.45
N LYS A 434 4.20 -37.30 -10.68
CA LYS A 434 4.58 -38.06 -11.86
C LYS A 434 6.04 -37.84 -12.26
N ILE A 435 6.58 -36.63 -12.06
CA ILE A 435 8.02 -36.37 -12.20
C ILE A 435 8.83 -37.23 -11.22
N SER A 436 8.37 -37.34 -9.96
CA SER A 436 9.01 -38.22 -8.96
C SER A 436 8.90 -39.70 -9.34
N GLU A 437 7.79 -40.12 -9.95
CA GLU A 437 7.60 -41.48 -10.47
C GLU A 437 8.52 -41.76 -11.67
N ILE A 438 8.64 -40.82 -12.61
CA ILE A 438 9.56 -40.90 -13.75
C ILE A 438 11.01 -41.06 -13.25
N GLN A 439 11.40 -40.34 -12.20
CA GLN A 439 12.72 -40.50 -11.58
C GLN A 439 12.95 -41.96 -11.14
N ARG A 440 11.95 -42.59 -10.53
CA ARG A 440 12.02 -43.99 -10.07
C ARG A 440 12.02 -45.00 -11.22
N THR A 441 11.39 -44.68 -12.36
CA THR A 441 11.30 -45.56 -13.53
C THR A 441 12.37 -45.31 -14.59
N LEU A 442 13.32 -44.37 -14.38
CA LEU A 442 14.36 -43.97 -15.35
C LEU A 442 15.09 -45.12 -16.07
N TYR A 443 15.34 -46.21 -15.36
CA TYR A 443 16.08 -47.37 -15.89
C TYR A 443 15.24 -48.65 -15.94
N THR A 444 13.91 -48.54 -15.81
CA THR A 444 12.98 -49.66 -15.99
C THR A 444 12.36 -49.64 -17.39
N ASN A 445 11.62 -50.70 -17.73
CA ASN A 445 10.87 -50.77 -18.98
C ASN A 445 9.63 -49.86 -18.97
N ASP A 446 9.23 -49.38 -17.78
CA ASP A 446 8.01 -48.60 -17.60
C ASP A 446 8.19 -47.10 -17.83
N LEU A 447 9.43 -46.61 -17.99
CA LEU A 447 9.75 -45.18 -18.16
C LEU A 447 8.80 -44.47 -19.14
N PHE A 448 8.69 -45.01 -20.36
CA PHE A 448 7.90 -44.39 -21.41
C PHE A 448 6.40 -44.59 -21.22
N ALA A 449 5.98 -45.66 -20.51
CA ALA A 449 4.61 -45.79 -20.05
C ALA A 449 4.27 -44.68 -19.04
N THR A 450 5.14 -44.43 -18.04
CA THR A 450 4.98 -43.35 -17.07
C THR A 450 4.97 -41.96 -17.73
N ILE A 451 5.82 -41.72 -18.74
CA ILE A 451 5.83 -40.46 -19.50
C ILE A 451 4.55 -40.30 -20.34
N ASN A 452 4.05 -41.37 -20.95
CA ASN A 452 2.78 -41.33 -21.66
C ASN A 452 1.61 -41.05 -20.71
N GLU A 453 1.61 -41.66 -19.53
CA GLU A 453 0.62 -41.37 -18.49
C GLU A 453 0.69 -39.91 -18.03
N LEU A 454 1.88 -39.33 -17.88
CA LEU A 454 2.04 -37.89 -17.62
C LEU A 454 1.36 -37.05 -18.71
N ASN A 455 1.63 -37.35 -19.97
CA ASN A 455 1.10 -36.61 -21.11
C ASN A 455 -0.42 -36.78 -21.29
N ALA A 456 -0.99 -37.89 -20.80
CA ALA A 456 -2.42 -38.16 -20.84
C ALA A 456 -3.21 -37.52 -19.69
N MET A 457 -2.56 -36.86 -18.72
CA MET A 457 -3.26 -36.23 -17.60
C MET A 457 -4.04 -34.98 -18.01
N ASP A 458 -5.27 -34.87 -17.54
CA ASP A 458 -6.10 -33.68 -17.75
C ASP A 458 -5.42 -32.41 -17.21
N GLY A 459 -5.35 -31.38 -18.04
CA GLY A 459 -4.79 -30.07 -17.69
C GLY A 459 -3.26 -30.00 -17.66
N ILE A 460 -2.54 -31.06 -18.02
CA ILE A 460 -1.08 -31.08 -17.99
C ILE A 460 -0.44 -30.12 -18.99
N ASP A 461 -1.12 -29.80 -20.08
CA ASP A 461 -0.67 -28.85 -21.10
C ASP A 461 -0.45 -27.43 -20.56
N GLY A 462 -1.14 -27.09 -19.47
CA GLY A 462 -0.95 -25.84 -18.75
C GLY A 462 0.38 -25.77 -18.00
N VAL A 463 0.97 -26.93 -17.63
CA VAL A 463 2.25 -26.98 -16.91
C VAL A 463 3.41 -26.94 -17.91
N LYS A 464 3.92 -25.73 -18.16
CA LYS A 464 5.04 -25.49 -19.09
C LYS A 464 6.35 -25.15 -18.39
N SER A 465 6.28 -24.76 -17.11
CA SER A 465 7.41 -24.28 -16.31
C SER A 465 7.15 -24.45 -14.82
N ILE A 466 8.20 -24.24 -14.01
CA ILE A 466 8.09 -24.14 -12.55
C ILE A 466 7.14 -23.01 -12.13
N TYR A 467 7.01 -21.92 -12.91
CA TYR A 467 6.01 -20.87 -12.64
C TYR A 467 4.59 -21.43 -12.50
N ASN A 468 4.24 -22.41 -13.33
CA ASN A 468 2.94 -23.07 -13.27
C ASN A 468 2.78 -23.98 -12.05
N LEU A 469 3.84 -24.24 -11.28
CA LEU A 469 3.78 -25.02 -10.04
C LEU A 469 3.74 -24.13 -8.79
N ILE A 470 3.83 -22.81 -8.95
CA ILE A 470 3.81 -21.87 -7.82
C ILE A 470 2.40 -21.74 -7.26
N LEU A 471 2.37 -21.78 -5.93
CA LEU A 471 1.23 -21.54 -5.09
C LEU A 471 1.56 -20.37 -4.15
N PHE A 472 0.54 -19.60 -3.79
CA PHE A 472 0.70 -18.51 -2.83
C PHE A 472 -0.40 -18.54 -1.78
N TYR A 473 -0.10 -18.11 -0.57
CA TYR A 473 -1.09 -17.87 0.48
C TYR A 473 -0.84 -16.49 1.07
N ARG A 474 -1.80 -15.58 0.88
CA ARG A 474 -1.74 -14.22 1.41
C ARG A 474 -2.71 -14.06 2.56
N TYR A 475 -2.21 -13.60 3.70
CA TYR A 475 -3.00 -13.52 4.93
C TYR A 475 -2.49 -12.41 5.85
N PHE A 476 -3.35 -11.94 6.74
CA PHE A 476 -2.93 -11.03 7.79
C PHE A 476 -2.33 -11.78 8.96
N SER A 477 -1.29 -11.21 9.55
CA SER A 477 -0.61 -11.74 10.71
C SER A 477 -0.43 -10.68 11.78
N LEU A 478 -0.73 -11.08 13.02
CA LEU A 478 -0.49 -10.31 14.23
C LEU A 478 0.45 -11.12 15.11
N ASN A 479 1.58 -10.53 15.50
CA ASN A 479 2.59 -11.18 16.34
C ASN A 479 3.06 -12.56 15.83
N GLY A 480 3.08 -12.76 14.50
CA GLY A 480 3.53 -13.99 13.84
C GLY A 480 2.47 -15.08 13.68
N VAL A 481 1.23 -14.85 14.15
CA VAL A 481 0.10 -15.78 14.00
C VAL A 481 -0.88 -15.21 12.97
N THR A 482 -1.56 -16.08 12.22
CA THR A 482 -2.65 -15.67 11.31
C THR A 482 -3.76 -14.98 12.11
N TYR A 483 -4.23 -13.84 11.62
CA TYR A 483 -5.22 -13.01 12.29
C TYR A 483 -6.26 -12.52 11.30
N THR A 484 -7.52 -12.47 11.72
CA THR A 484 -8.61 -11.86 10.94
C THR A 484 -9.12 -10.65 11.71
N PRO A 485 -8.87 -9.43 11.22
CA PRO A 485 -9.35 -8.22 11.87
C PRO A 485 -10.88 -8.20 11.98
N SER A 486 -11.39 -7.72 13.11
CA SER A 486 -12.82 -7.41 13.27
C SER A 486 -13.23 -6.24 12.36
N SER A 487 -14.54 -6.02 12.16
CA SER A 487 -15.02 -4.88 11.37
C SER A 487 -14.55 -3.53 11.91
N GLY A 488 -14.49 -3.36 13.23
CA GLY A 488 -13.95 -2.16 13.87
C GLY A 488 -12.46 -1.98 13.62
N GLU A 489 -11.68 -3.05 13.78
CA GLU A 489 -10.23 -3.03 13.49
C GLU A 489 -9.92 -2.80 12.01
N ALA A 490 -10.73 -3.35 11.11
CA ALA A 490 -10.58 -3.10 9.68
C ALA A 490 -10.87 -1.63 9.34
N SER A 491 -11.94 -1.06 9.88
CA SER A 491 -12.29 0.36 9.72
C SER A 491 -11.17 1.26 10.25
N MET A 492 -10.60 0.88 11.40
CA MET A 492 -9.49 1.58 12.02
C MET A 492 -8.24 1.61 11.14
N LEU A 493 -7.85 0.46 10.57
CA LEU A 493 -6.67 0.35 9.71
C LEU A 493 -6.86 1.08 8.37
N LEU A 494 -8.07 1.05 7.81
CA LEU A 494 -8.39 1.81 6.60
C LEU A 494 -8.33 3.31 6.85
N LEU A 495 -8.89 3.78 7.96
CA LEU A 495 -8.84 5.20 8.34
C LEU A 495 -7.41 5.67 8.63
N GLN A 496 -6.61 4.87 9.36
CA GLN A 496 -5.19 5.18 9.56
C GLN A 496 -4.44 5.30 8.24
N ARG A 497 -4.64 4.34 7.33
CA ARG A 497 -4.01 4.40 6.00
C ARG A 497 -4.45 5.63 5.22
N GLU A 498 -5.75 5.92 5.18
CA GLU A 498 -6.28 7.08 4.48
C GLU A 498 -5.65 8.37 5.01
N LEU A 499 -5.50 8.47 6.33
CA LEU A 499 -4.91 9.61 7.00
C LEU A 499 -3.37 9.64 6.94
N ASP A 500 -2.70 8.51 6.69
CA ASP A 500 -1.24 8.43 6.53
C ASP A 500 -0.80 8.87 5.13
N GLU A 501 -1.60 8.58 4.10
CA GLU A 501 -1.39 9.04 2.73
C GLU A 501 -1.36 10.58 2.70
N ASP A 502 -0.33 11.17 2.08
CA ASP A 502 -0.21 12.63 1.96
C ASP A 502 -1.14 13.14 0.86
N LYS A 503 -2.33 13.59 1.27
CA LYS A 503 -3.38 14.13 0.41
C LYS A 503 -3.59 15.60 0.74
N ASP A 504 -3.95 16.39 -0.27
CA ASP A 504 -4.34 17.79 -0.04
C ASP A 504 -5.76 17.92 0.52
N ILE A 505 -6.61 16.94 0.19
CA ILE A 505 -8.03 16.90 0.55
C ILE A 505 -8.38 15.51 1.07
N TYR A 506 -8.88 15.44 2.30
CA TYR A 506 -9.42 14.24 2.93
C TYR A 506 -10.93 14.36 3.04
N ILE A 507 -11.68 13.39 2.51
CA ILE A 507 -13.15 13.37 2.57
C ILE A 507 -13.59 12.10 3.30
N LEU A 508 -14.15 12.25 4.50
CA LEU A 508 -14.45 11.15 5.41
C LEU A 508 -15.94 11.10 5.72
N ASP A 509 -16.59 9.95 5.51
CA ASP A 509 -18.01 9.74 5.81
C ASP A 509 -18.19 8.74 6.98
N GLU A 510 -18.74 9.22 8.09
CA GLU A 510 -18.89 8.48 9.35
C GLU A 510 -17.60 7.73 9.77
N PRO A 511 -16.43 8.41 9.88
CA PRO A 511 -15.18 7.77 10.27
C PRO A 511 -15.24 7.12 11.67
N GLU A 512 -16.16 7.54 12.54
CA GLU A 512 -16.41 6.97 13.86
C GLU A 512 -17.01 5.55 13.84
N LYS A 513 -17.57 5.13 12.70
CA LYS A 513 -18.43 3.95 12.63
C LYS A 513 -17.64 2.69 12.95
N SER A 514 -18.14 1.92 13.92
CA SER A 514 -17.47 0.72 14.45
C SER A 514 -16.16 0.97 15.20
N LEU A 515 -15.82 2.22 15.51
CA LEU A 515 -14.71 2.58 16.40
C LEU A 515 -15.20 2.85 17.83
N GLY A 516 -14.32 2.62 18.81
CA GLY A 516 -14.59 2.97 20.21
C GLY A 516 -14.31 4.46 20.49
N ASN A 517 -15.04 5.06 21.43
CA ASN A 517 -14.89 6.47 21.80
C ASN A 517 -13.47 6.83 22.24
N ASP A 518 -12.79 5.96 22.99
CA ASP A 518 -11.42 6.22 23.46
C ASP A 518 -10.46 6.31 22.27
N TYR A 519 -10.58 5.41 21.29
CA TYR A 519 -9.75 5.45 20.09
C TYR A 519 -10.01 6.68 19.21
N ILE A 520 -11.28 7.09 19.08
CA ILE A 520 -11.64 8.33 18.37
C ILE A 520 -10.94 9.52 19.04
N ASN A 521 -11.00 9.57 20.37
CA ASN A 521 -10.47 10.68 21.16
C ASN A 521 -8.95 10.74 21.19
N ASP A 522 -8.29 9.60 21.40
CA ASP A 522 -6.87 9.54 21.70
C ASP A 522 -6.01 9.38 20.44
N VAL A 523 -6.61 8.95 19.31
CA VAL A 523 -5.89 8.69 18.07
C VAL A 523 -6.44 9.50 16.90
N ILE A 524 -7.75 9.39 16.60
CA ILE A 524 -8.31 10.02 15.39
C ILE A 524 -8.33 11.55 15.51
N VAL A 525 -8.88 12.10 16.59
CA VAL A 525 -8.98 13.55 16.80
C VAL A 525 -7.60 14.24 16.75
N PRO A 526 -6.54 13.72 17.39
CA PRO A 526 -5.18 14.25 17.24
C PRO A 526 -4.70 14.26 15.78
N ILE A 527 -4.82 13.15 15.06
CA ILE A 527 -4.36 13.05 13.65
C ILE A 527 -5.10 14.07 12.77
N LEU A 528 -6.42 14.20 12.91
CA LEU A 528 -7.21 15.18 12.16
C LEU A 528 -6.73 16.61 12.44
N LYS A 529 -6.41 16.94 13.70
CA LYS A 529 -5.87 18.25 14.08
C LYS A 529 -4.48 18.48 13.51
N GLU A 530 -3.60 17.49 13.53
CA GLU A 530 -2.26 17.59 12.95
C GLU A 530 -2.30 17.84 11.45
N ARG A 531 -3.14 17.11 10.70
CA ARG A 531 -3.34 17.32 9.26
C ARG A 531 -3.92 18.72 8.97
N ALA A 532 -4.83 19.21 9.80
CA ALA A 532 -5.37 20.57 9.68
C ALA A 532 -4.32 21.66 9.97
N LYS A 533 -3.42 21.42 10.94
CA LYS A 533 -2.32 22.35 11.29
C LYS A 533 -1.35 22.54 10.12
N VAL A 534 -1.08 21.51 9.33
CA VAL A 534 -0.23 21.59 8.13
C VAL A 534 -0.98 22.08 6.88
N GLY A 535 -2.22 22.55 7.03
CA GLY A 535 -2.98 23.22 5.97
C GLY A 535 -3.75 22.28 5.03
N LYS A 536 -3.97 21.02 5.42
CA LYS A 536 -4.80 20.10 4.61
C LYS A 536 -6.29 20.42 4.78
N ARG A 537 -7.07 20.18 3.73
CA ARG A 537 -8.53 20.26 3.73
C ARG A 537 -9.12 18.96 4.27
N LEU A 538 -9.79 19.00 5.42
CA LEU A 538 -10.51 17.84 5.94
C LEU A 538 -12.01 18.13 5.91
N ILE A 539 -12.78 17.30 5.20
CA ILE A 539 -14.23 17.43 5.02
C ILE A 539 -14.88 16.17 5.57
N ILE A 540 -15.55 16.29 6.71
CA ILE A 540 -15.96 15.13 7.49
C ILE A 540 -17.46 15.19 7.75
N ALA A 541 -18.21 14.17 7.32
CA ALA A 541 -19.57 13.95 7.77
C ALA A 541 -19.55 13.04 8.99
N THR A 542 -20.12 13.48 10.11
CA THR A 542 -20.09 12.72 11.35
C THR A 542 -21.35 12.95 12.19
N HIS A 543 -21.66 11.97 13.03
CA HIS A 543 -22.64 12.03 14.11
C HIS A 543 -21.98 12.03 15.49
N ASP A 544 -20.65 11.87 15.55
CA ASP A 544 -19.90 11.77 16.79
C ASP A 544 -19.53 13.16 17.32
N ALA A 545 -19.89 13.43 18.58
CA ALA A 545 -19.60 14.71 19.23
C ALA A 545 -18.11 14.95 19.43
N ASN A 546 -17.29 13.91 19.64
CA ASN A 546 -15.85 14.08 19.77
C ASN A 546 -15.24 14.56 18.46
N ILE A 547 -15.68 14.00 17.33
CA ILE A 547 -15.22 14.47 16.02
C ILE A 547 -15.81 15.84 15.69
N ALA A 548 -17.11 16.06 15.85
CA ALA A 548 -17.74 17.32 15.44
C ALA A 548 -17.40 18.53 16.34
N ILE A 549 -17.15 18.31 17.63
CA ILE A 549 -16.96 19.38 18.63
C ILE A 549 -15.50 19.48 19.07
N ARG A 550 -14.87 18.37 19.49
CA ARG A 550 -13.49 18.44 20.04
C ARG A 550 -12.45 18.72 18.96
N THR A 551 -12.79 18.53 17.69
CA THR A 551 -11.98 19.00 16.56
C THR A 551 -12.16 20.48 16.27
N LEU A 552 -12.91 21.27 17.05
CA LEU A 552 -13.09 22.73 16.94
C LEU A 552 -13.08 23.24 15.49
N PRO A 553 -14.03 22.79 14.65
CA PRO A 553 -13.92 22.97 13.21
C PRO A 553 -13.95 24.44 12.79
N TYR A 554 -13.22 24.78 11.73
CA TYR A 554 -13.26 26.12 11.14
C TYR A 554 -14.58 26.38 10.44
N ASN A 555 -15.20 25.32 9.92
CA ASN A 555 -16.51 25.40 9.31
C ASN A 555 -17.40 24.23 9.76
N SER A 556 -18.65 24.54 10.00
CA SER A 556 -19.71 23.64 10.42
C SER A 556 -20.90 23.82 9.49
N VAL A 557 -21.20 22.80 8.70
CA VAL A 557 -22.35 22.72 7.82
C VAL A 557 -23.42 21.89 8.50
N PHE A 558 -24.44 22.56 9.05
CA PHE A 558 -25.59 21.90 9.64
C PHE A 558 -26.68 21.75 8.59
N ARG A 559 -27.15 20.51 8.41
CA ARG A 559 -28.32 20.25 7.57
C ARG A 559 -29.55 19.91 8.38
N LYS A 560 -30.55 20.79 8.28
CA LYS A 560 -31.85 20.63 8.92
C LYS A 560 -32.80 19.91 7.98
N HIS A 561 -33.59 19.00 8.53
CA HIS A 561 -34.72 18.38 7.83
C HIS A 561 -36.00 18.69 8.59
N GLU A 562 -36.89 19.41 7.93
CA GLU A 562 -38.28 19.60 8.33
C GLU A 562 -39.19 18.89 7.33
N ILE A 563 -40.47 18.69 7.68
CA ILE A 563 -41.42 17.95 6.81
C ILE A 563 -41.43 18.61 5.41
N ASN A 564 -40.87 17.90 4.42
CA ASN A 564 -40.73 18.31 3.02
C ASN A 564 -39.85 19.55 2.75
N CYS A 565 -38.98 19.97 3.68
CA CYS A 565 -38.04 21.07 3.46
C CYS A 565 -36.66 20.74 4.04
N TYR A 566 -35.61 21.00 3.26
CA TYR A 566 -34.23 20.92 3.72
C TYR A 566 -33.67 22.34 3.76
N SER A 567 -32.94 22.65 4.83
CA SER A 567 -32.24 23.94 4.94
C SER A 567 -30.81 23.68 5.35
N THR A 568 -29.89 24.44 4.77
CA THR A 568 -28.46 24.31 5.02
C THR A 568 -27.97 25.55 5.75
N TYR A 569 -27.36 25.33 6.91
CA TYR A 569 -26.78 26.40 7.72
C TYR A 569 -25.27 26.22 7.78
N VAL A 570 -24.54 27.32 7.73
CA VAL A 570 -23.07 27.35 7.74
C VAL A 570 -22.61 28.27 8.85
N GLY A 571 -21.56 27.87 9.57
CA GLY A 571 -21.07 28.62 10.71
C GLY A 571 -19.93 27.90 11.42
N ASN A 572 -19.67 28.23 12.68
CA ASN A 572 -18.56 27.64 13.43
C ASN A 572 -18.73 27.83 14.95
N PRO A 573 -17.99 27.06 15.78
CA PRO A 573 -18.00 27.20 17.24
C PRO A 573 -17.44 28.53 17.76
N PHE A 574 -16.69 29.30 16.96
CA PHE A 574 -16.03 30.53 17.42
C PHE A 574 -17.00 31.73 17.44
N SER A 575 -17.82 31.89 16.41
CA SER A 575 -18.91 32.87 16.37
C SER A 575 -20.18 32.40 17.09
N ASP A 576 -20.24 31.12 17.45
CA ASP A 576 -21.40 30.47 18.06
C ASP A 576 -22.71 30.64 17.26
N SER A 577 -22.58 30.78 15.94
CA SER A 577 -23.68 31.05 15.01
C SER A 577 -23.64 30.10 13.81
N LEU A 578 -24.84 29.78 13.30
CA LEU A 578 -25.10 28.98 12.10
C LEU A 578 -26.10 29.79 11.24
N ILE A 579 -25.67 30.28 10.09
CA ILE A 579 -26.44 31.17 9.21
C ILE A 579 -26.98 30.36 8.04
N ASN A 580 -28.27 30.51 7.72
CA ASN A 580 -28.87 29.84 6.56
C ASN A 580 -28.26 30.39 5.26
N ILE A 581 -27.89 29.50 4.32
CA ILE A 581 -27.32 29.91 3.03
C ILE A 581 -28.33 30.61 2.12
N GLU A 582 -29.63 30.42 2.36
CA GLU A 582 -30.71 31.01 1.57
C GLU A 582 -31.27 32.31 2.19
N ASP A 583 -31.20 32.44 3.53
CA ASP A 583 -31.67 33.62 4.27
C ASP A 583 -30.67 34.02 5.37
N GLN A 584 -29.92 35.09 5.14
CA GLN A 584 -28.90 35.56 6.09
C GLN A 584 -29.48 36.05 7.43
N ASN A 585 -30.79 36.30 7.54
CA ASN A 585 -31.43 36.67 8.79
C ASN A 585 -31.86 35.45 9.63
N ASP A 586 -31.87 34.25 9.04
CA ASP A 586 -32.16 33.00 9.75
C ASP A 586 -30.86 32.46 10.38
N ILE A 587 -30.67 32.82 11.65
CA ILE A 587 -29.47 32.51 12.44
C ILE A 587 -29.85 31.58 13.59
N LEU A 588 -29.17 30.44 13.66
CA LEU A 588 -29.25 29.49 14.77
C LEU A 588 -28.01 29.59 15.66
N ASN A 589 -28.16 29.31 16.95
CA ASN A 589 -27.01 29.20 17.87
C ASN A 589 -26.29 27.85 17.64
N TRP A 590 -24.99 27.90 17.35
CA TRP A 590 -24.21 26.71 17.02
C TRP A 590 -24.16 25.71 18.18
N LYS A 591 -23.90 26.20 19.41
CA LYS A 591 -23.79 25.37 20.61
C LYS A 591 -25.08 24.63 20.93
N ASP A 592 -26.23 25.31 20.86
CA ASP A 592 -27.52 24.69 21.17
C ASP A 592 -27.90 23.63 20.13
N ILE A 593 -27.65 23.89 18.84
CA ILE A 593 -27.90 22.92 17.76
C ILE A 593 -26.94 21.73 17.85
N SER A 594 -25.65 21.96 18.08
CA SER A 594 -24.65 20.89 18.21
C SER A 594 -24.96 20.00 19.42
N MET A 595 -25.25 20.57 20.60
CA MET A 595 -25.68 19.82 21.78
C MET A 595 -26.96 19.01 21.52
N LYS A 596 -27.95 19.60 20.83
CA LYS A 596 -29.22 18.90 20.51
C LYS A 596 -29.01 17.72 19.58
N ILE A 597 -28.24 17.89 18.51
CA ILE A 597 -28.11 16.90 17.43
C ILE A 597 -27.07 15.84 17.74
N LEU A 598 -25.94 16.20 18.35
CA LEU A 598 -24.80 15.30 18.57
C LEU A 598 -24.82 14.64 19.96
N GLU A 599 -25.41 15.30 20.98
CA GLU A 599 -25.35 14.82 22.37
C GLU A 599 -26.72 14.45 22.97
N GLY A 600 -27.80 14.58 22.20
CA GLY A 600 -29.17 14.29 22.64
C GLY A 600 -29.82 15.43 23.46
N GLY A 601 -29.23 16.62 23.47
CA GLY A 601 -29.76 17.81 24.12
C GLY A 601 -29.23 18.06 25.53
N ARG A 602 -29.45 19.31 25.99
CA ARG A 602 -28.94 19.81 27.28
C ARG A 602 -29.47 19.02 28.47
N GLU A 603 -30.71 18.54 28.42
CA GLU A 603 -31.31 17.71 29.47
C GLU A 603 -30.60 16.37 29.61
N ALA A 604 -30.38 15.65 28.50
CA ALA A 604 -29.66 14.38 28.51
C ALA A 604 -28.20 14.54 28.98
N PHE A 605 -27.52 15.62 28.58
CA PHE A 605 -26.18 15.93 29.05
C PHE A 605 -26.17 16.25 30.57
N GLY A 606 -27.12 17.07 31.03
CA GLY A 606 -27.25 17.45 32.44
C GLY A 606 -27.63 16.26 33.34
N GLU A 607 -28.50 15.36 32.88
CA GLU A 607 -28.84 14.12 33.58
C GLU A 607 -27.62 13.22 33.74
N ARG A 608 -26.84 13.02 32.66
CA ARG A 608 -25.57 12.30 32.72
C ARG A 608 -24.63 12.92 33.75
N GLY A 609 -24.43 14.24 33.72
CA GLY A 609 -23.59 14.95 34.69
C GLY A 609 -24.07 14.84 36.15
N LYS A 610 -25.39 14.77 36.38
CA LYS A 610 -25.97 14.53 37.71
C LYS A 610 -25.73 13.09 38.19
N ILE A 611 -25.82 12.10 37.30
CA ILE A 611 -25.58 10.68 37.61
C ILE A 611 -24.10 10.42 37.88
N TYR A 612 -23.20 11.01 37.09
CA TYR A 612 -21.75 10.90 37.30
C TYR A 612 -21.25 11.67 38.53
N GLY A 613 -22.11 12.52 39.12
CA GLY A 613 -21.82 13.29 40.32
C GLY A 613 -20.69 14.28 40.09
N LYS A 614 -21.00 15.45 39.49
CA LYS A 614 -20.12 16.64 39.33
C LYS A 614 -18.62 16.35 39.60
N VAL A 615 -17.88 16.05 38.53
CA VAL A 615 -16.41 16.16 38.53
C VAL A 615 -16.02 17.62 38.40
#